data_AF-A0A8F4TGW5-F1
#
_entry.id   AF-A0A8F4TGW5-F1
#
_cell.length_a   1.000
_cell.length_b   1.000
_cell.length_c   1.000
_cell.angle_alpha   90.00
_cell.angle_beta   90.00
_cell.angle_gamma   90.00
#
_symmetry.space_group_name_H-M   'P 1'
#
loop_
_entity.id
_entity.type
_entity.pdbx_description
1 polymer ?
#
loop_
_entity_poly.entity_id
_entity_poly.type
_entity_poly.pdbx_seq_one_letter_code
_entity_poly.pdbx_strand_id
1 'polypeptide(L)' 'MQYIKKYLSTAPVLATLWFGSLAGFLIEINRFFPDALSFPFSF' A
#
# COMPACT_ATOMS: atom_id res chain seq x y z
N MET A 1 -11.99 24.62 1.54
CA MET A 1 -11.56 23.21 1.40
C MET A 1 -11.20 22.76 -0.03
N GLN A 2 -11.70 23.40 -1.10
CA GLN A 2 -11.45 22.97 -2.50
C GLN A 2 -9.95 22.88 -2.88
N TYR A 3 -9.13 23.86 -2.49
CA TYR A 3 -7.70 23.88 -2.82
C TYR A 3 -6.87 22.78 -2.15
N ILE A 4 -7.22 22.42 -0.92
CA ILE A 4 -6.58 21.31 -0.19
C ILE A 4 -6.81 19.99 -0.92
N LYS A 5 -8.06 19.74 -1.35
CA LYS A 5 -8.37 18.54 -2.16
C LYS A 5 -7.59 18.52 -3.47
N LYS A 6 -7.46 19.67 -4.13
CA LYS A 6 -6.68 19.77 -5.38
C LYS A 6 -5.19 19.51 -5.17
N TYR A 7 -4.62 19.92 -4.03
CA TYR A 7 -3.25 19.59 -3.64
C TYR A 7 -3.07 18.09 -3.35
N LEU A 8 -4.00 17.48 -2.59
CA LEU A 8 -4.00 16.02 -2.38
C LEU A 8 -4.15 15.23 -3.69
N SER A 9 -4.88 15.79 -4.67
CA SER A 9 -5.07 15.20 -5.99
C SER A 9 -3.85 15.34 -6.92
N THR A 10 -2.75 15.95 -6.48
CA THR A 10 -1.53 16.03 -7.30
C THR A 10 -0.86 14.65 -7.40
N ALA A 11 -0.32 14.33 -8.57
CA ALA A 11 0.31 13.03 -8.85
C ALA A 11 1.33 12.58 -7.79
N PRO A 12 2.30 13.41 -7.35
CA PRO A 12 3.26 12.98 -6.33
C PRO A 12 2.59 12.71 -4.97
N VAL A 13 1.63 13.53 -4.55
CA VAL A 13 0.98 13.38 -3.23
C VAL A 13 0.14 12.10 -3.19
N LEU A 14 -0.66 11.85 -4.23
CA LEU A 14 -1.42 10.61 -4.36
C LEU A 14 -0.51 9.39 -4.42
N ALA A 15 0.60 9.46 -5.16
CA ALA A 15 1.55 8.37 -5.24
C ALA A 15 2.16 8.06 -3.86
N THR A 16 2.53 9.08 -3.07
CA THR A 16 3.08 8.84 -1.72
C THR A 16 2.08 8.17 -0.80
N LEU A 17 0.81 8.59 -0.85
CA LEU A 17 -0.25 8.04 -0.02
C LEU A 17 -0.60 6.61 -0.44
N TRP A 18 -0.61 6.35 -1.75
CA TRP A 18 -0.83 5.02 -2.31
C TRP A 18 0.31 4.07 -1.98
N PHE A 19 1.55 4.42 -2.33
CA PHE A 19 2.71 3.57 -2.08
C PHE A 19 3.02 3.43 -0.60
N GLY A 20 2.77 4.45 0.23
CA GLY A 20 2.88 4.34 1.68
C GLY A 20 1.87 3.33 2.26
N SER A 21 0.61 3.41 1.82
CA SER A 21 -0.43 2.46 2.24
C SER A 21 -0.13 1.03 1.74
N LEU A 22 0.31 0.90 0.48
CA LEU A 22 0.69 -0.36 -0.14
C LEU A 22 1.90 -0.98 0.58
N ALA A 23 2.95 -0.20 0.86
CA ALA A 23 4.13 -0.66 1.57
C ALA A 23 3.77 -1.16 2.97
N GLY A 24 2.98 -0.39 3.73
CA GLY A 24 2.49 -0.84 5.04
C GLY A 24 1.73 -2.17 4.94
N PHE A 25 0.82 -2.30 3.98
CA PHE A 25 0.08 -3.54 3.76
C PHE A 25 0.99 -4.73 3.45
N LEU A 26 1.97 -4.56 2.54
CA LEU A 26 2.93 -5.62 2.19
C LEU A 26 3.82 -6.00 3.38
N ILE A 27 4.25 -5.03 4.19
CA ILE A 27 5.05 -5.27 5.40
C ILE A 27 4.24 -6.10 6.39
N GLU A 28 2.98 -5.74 6.63
CA GLU A 28 2.13 -6.49 7.56
C GLU A 28 1.87 -7.92 7.08
N ILE A 29 1.64 -8.12 5.77
CA ILE A 29 1.51 -9.47 5.18
C ILE A 29 2.76 -10.30 5.46
N ASN A 30 3.95 -9.77 5.19
CA ASN A 30 5.20 -10.49 5.44
C ASN A 30 5.51 -10.62 6.94
N ARG A 31 4.94 -9.79 7.82
CA ARG A 31 5.04 -9.97 9.28
C ARG A 31 4.18 -11.14 9.77
N PHE A 32 2.97 -11.30 9.23
CA PHE A 32 2.06 -12.39 9.61
C PHE A 32 2.43 -13.72 8.93
N PHE A 33 2.98 -13.68 7.72
CA PHE A 33 3.42 -14.83 6.94
C PHE A 33 4.88 -14.63 6.49
N PRO A 34 5.85 -14.78 7.41
CA PRO A 34 7.26 -14.45 7.14
C PRO A 34 7.94 -15.40 6.17
N ASP A 35 7.44 -16.63 6.04
CA ASP A 35 8.04 -17.68 5.21
C ASP A 35 7.00 -18.27 4.25
N ALA A 36 6.58 -17.43 3.29
CA ALA A 36 5.61 -17.79 2.25
C ALA A 36 6.34 -18.14 0.93
N LEU A 37 6.97 -19.31 0.87
CA LEU A 37 7.67 -19.79 -0.34
C LEU A 37 6.69 -20.19 -1.46
N SER A 38 5.50 -20.68 -1.10
CA SER A 38 4.43 -21.04 -2.02
C SER A 38 3.06 -20.65 -1.45
N PHE A 39 2.07 -20.49 -2.31
CA PHE A 39 0.70 -20.22 -1.87
C PHE A 39 0.05 -21.53 -1.41
N PRO A 40 -0.32 -21.67 -0.12
CA PRO A 40 -0.83 -22.94 0.43
C PRO A 40 -2.25 -23.29 -0.05
N PHE A 41 -2.92 -22.39 -0.78
CA PHE A 41 -4.31 -22.55 -1.23
C PHE A 41 -4.44 -22.96 -2.71
N SER A 42 -3.33 -23.31 -3.37
CA SER A 42 -3.37 -23.86 -4.73
C SER A 42 -3.86 -25.31 -4.65
N PHE A 43 -5.08 -25.56 -5.12
CA PHE A 43 -5.58 -26.91 -5.45
C PHE A 43 -4.89 -27.45 -6.70
#